data_AF-A0ABD3MYD9-F1
#
_entry.id   AF-A0ABD3MYD9-F1
#
_cell.length_a   1.000
_cell.length_b   1.000
_cell.length_c   1.000
_cell.angle_alpha   90.00
_cell.angle_beta   90.00
_cell.angle_gamma   90.00
#
_symmetry.space_group_name_H-M   'P 1'
#
loop_
_entity.id
_entity.type
_entity.pdbx_description
1 polymer ?
#
loop_
_entity_poly.entity_id
_entity_poly.type
_entity_poly.pdbx_seq_one_letter_code
_entity_poly.pdbx_strand_id
1 'polypeptide(L)'
;MPPQPDYLIQKAFSLIEEARGLENVADNPPVRGGGGDRALYLERSAAKYSDAVFYLKNYARRLVRTESDGSNSSGASANTRDLIVENIDRYETRAADLMAEVESSRLEDERRQRREREELARVENLRLEDERRQRREREEEQQQRERQRRDDGHRRNESGVSTSSWVVDQVEELKRKIQGIDTDRSTSPKLASSRRHSNANQPDKLTRDEIEVLKWSSRIASGLFLPWMDEEARSYNYSPAQPWIDPDGLLKLSEKQEERFCKWARPTEILAMRGNTPSSPTMIDTITPYTIKQYCVSDCSFIAGLCISAEFERPSNRQLIKDPNCILAECERLFNRRLIKSLIHPQDPNGMPTYNRNGVYMVKLWFNGVERRVLVDDLLPVDDKGELLCSHTKNNDGCLELWVPILEKAYMKLCGGYDFPGSNSGVDLFCLTGWIPESIILPENPNDVRDFETPAERAWDRLYNAYSFGDCLATVSTSKALTEEKVKKVGLFTGHAYAVLKIVWASNGTKLLQLKNPWASKGWKGRFSAHDTQSWSDPAFCKEVGYDIDSVATYDDGVFWMSWDDLLLYLCNIHVLWRPGLFRV
;
A
#
# COMPACT_ATOMS: atom_id res chain seq x y z
N MET A 1 1.52 -27.57 -8.43
CA MET A 1 2.00 -27.91 -7.06
C MET A 1 2.87 -26.75 -6.55
N PRO A 2 3.02 -26.49 -5.24
CA PRO A 2 4.05 -25.56 -4.77
C PRO A 2 5.44 -26.00 -5.27
N PRO A 3 6.40 -25.07 -5.51
CA PRO A 3 7.72 -25.40 -6.03
C PRO A 3 8.34 -26.47 -5.14
N GLN A 4 9.02 -27.44 -5.76
CA GLN A 4 9.61 -28.57 -5.07
C GLN A 4 10.41 -28.06 -3.85
N PRO A 5 10.34 -28.72 -2.67
CA PRO A 5 11.09 -28.33 -1.48
C PRO A 5 12.57 -28.03 -1.79
N ASP A 6 13.13 -28.77 -2.74
CA ASP A 6 14.50 -28.65 -3.23
C ASP A 6 14.80 -27.27 -3.86
N TYR A 7 13.84 -26.59 -4.48
CA TYR A 7 14.07 -25.26 -5.06
C TYR A 7 14.34 -24.19 -4.01
N LEU A 8 13.54 -24.14 -2.93
CA LEU A 8 13.69 -23.11 -1.90
C LEU A 8 15.05 -23.22 -1.21
N ILE A 9 15.47 -24.46 -0.91
CA ILE A 9 16.74 -24.70 -0.24
C ILE A 9 17.93 -24.45 -1.17
N GLN A 10 17.84 -24.86 -2.45
CA GLN A 10 18.87 -24.57 -3.46
C GLN A 10 19.02 -23.06 -3.67
N LYS A 11 17.91 -22.32 -3.73
CA LYS A 11 17.93 -20.87 -3.89
C LYS A 11 18.54 -20.17 -2.68
N ALA A 12 18.21 -20.62 -1.47
CA ALA A 12 18.83 -20.12 -0.24
C ALA A 12 20.35 -20.31 -0.27
N PHE A 13 20.84 -21.51 -0.60
CA PHE A 13 22.28 -21.79 -0.65
C PHE A 13 23.00 -20.98 -1.74
N SER A 14 22.42 -20.86 -2.94
CA SER A 14 22.96 -20.00 -4.00
C SER A 14 23.13 -18.55 -3.52
N LEU A 15 22.15 -18.00 -2.82
CA LEU A 15 22.22 -16.63 -2.29
C LEU A 15 23.26 -16.48 -1.19
N ILE A 16 23.45 -17.50 -0.36
CA ILE A 16 24.50 -17.52 0.68
C ILE A 16 25.90 -17.54 0.02
N GLU A 17 26.09 -18.30 -1.05
CA GLU A 17 27.35 -18.31 -1.80
C GLU A 17 27.61 -16.96 -2.48
N GLU A 18 26.60 -16.36 -3.10
CA GLU A 18 26.68 -15.00 -3.66
C GLU A 18 27.03 -13.97 -2.59
N ALA A 19 26.40 -14.04 -1.40
CA ALA A 19 26.69 -13.14 -0.29
C ALA A 19 28.15 -13.23 0.15
N ARG A 20 28.66 -14.46 0.35
CA ARG A 20 30.07 -14.70 0.70
C ARG A 20 31.02 -14.21 -0.39
N GLY A 21 30.64 -14.35 -1.66
CA GLY A 21 31.39 -13.80 -2.79
C GLY A 21 31.51 -12.28 -2.72
N LEU A 22 30.42 -11.59 -2.37
CA LEU A 22 30.40 -10.13 -2.21
C LEU A 22 31.23 -9.66 -1.01
N GLU A 23 31.19 -10.38 0.12
CA GLU A 23 32.06 -10.09 1.27
C GLU A 23 33.54 -10.22 0.89
N ASN A 24 33.92 -11.28 0.17
CA ASN A 24 35.29 -11.47 -0.28
C ASN A 24 35.77 -10.33 -1.19
N VAL A 25 34.89 -9.79 -2.04
CA VAL A 25 35.19 -8.63 -2.89
C VAL A 25 35.29 -7.34 -2.08
N ALA A 26 34.46 -7.18 -1.03
CA ALA A 26 34.54 -6.04 -0.11
C ALA A 26 35.85 -6.02 0.67
N ASP A 27 36.35 -7.19 1.06
CA ASP A 27 37.62 -7.33 1.79
C ASP A 27 38.84 -7.32 0.88
N ASN A 28 38.68 -7.72 -0.39
CA ASN A 28 39.77 -7.77 -1.39
C ASN A 28 39.34 -7.14 -2.73
N PRO A 29 39.25 -5.80 -2.82
CA PRO A 29 38.82 -5.13 -4.05
C PRO A 29 39.84 -5.33 -5.19
N PRO A 30 39.38 -5.64 -6.42
CA PRO A 30 40.28 -5.82 -7.55
C PRO A 30 41.01 -4.53 -7.92
N VAL A 31 42.35 -4.56 -7.92
CA VAL A 31 43.18 -3.39 -8.20
C VAL A 31 43.26 -3.11 -9.70
N ARG A 32 42.53 -2.09 -10.16
CA ARG A 32 42.94 -1.01 -11.09
C ARG A 32 41.69 -0.33 -11.66
N GLY A 33 41.36 0.85 -11.13
CA GLY A 33 40.41 1.79 -11.73
C GLY A 33 39.04 1.80 -11.06
N GLY A 34 38.89 2.69 -10.08
CA GLY A 34 37.63 2.93 -9.35
C GLY A 34 37.57 2.12 -8.06
N GLY A 35 37.81 2.75 -6.92
CA GLY A 35 37.47 2.17 -5.62
C GLY A 35 35.97 1.97 -5.58
N GLY A 36 35.52 0.74 -5.89
CA GLY A 36 34.14 0.34 -5.67
C GLY A 36 33.88 0.42 -4.17
N ASP A 37 32.91 1.25 -3.79
CA ASP A 37 32.55 1.57 -2.42
C ASP A 37 32.35 0.28 -1.60
N ARG A 38 33.23 0.02 -0.63
CA ARG A 38 33.19 -1.18 0.22
C ARG A 38 31.81 -1.35 0.86
N ALA A 39 31.18 -0.23 1.25
CA ALA A 39 29.85 -0.19 1.80
C ALA A 39 28.80 -0.79 0.85
N LEU A 40 28.92 -0.51 -0.46
CA LEU A 40 28.02 -1.05 -1.48
C LEU A 40 28.06 -2.58 -1.57
N TYR A 41 29.26 -3.17 -1.48
CA TYR A 41 29.41 -4.64 -1.53
C TYR A 41 28.87 -5.30 -0.26
N LEU A 42 29.09 -4.70 0.91
CA LEU A 42 28.55 -5.20 2.19
C LEU A 42 27.03 -5.08 2.24
N GLU A 43 26.45 -3.97 1.75
CA GLU A 43 25.01 -3.76 1.64
C GLU A 43 24.35 -4.80 0.72
N ARG A 44 24.97 -5.05 -0.45
CA ARG A 44 24.53 -6.12 -1.36
C ARG A 44 24.63 -7.50 -0.71
N SER A 45 25.69 -7.77 0.06
CA SER A 45 25.83 -9.03 0.79
C SER A 45 24.73 -9.21 1.85
N ALA A 46 24.45 -8.16 2.64
CA ALA A 46 23.40 -8.17 3.65
C ALA A 46 22.01 -8.43 3.04
N ALA A 47 21.72 -7.84 1.88
CA ALA A 47 20.50 -8.10 1.14
C ALA A 47 20.39 -9.57 0.71
N LYS A 48 21.50 -10.19 0.25
CA LYS A 48 21.53 -11.61 -0.13
C LYS A 48 21.31 -12.55 1.04
N TYR A 49 21.89 -12.27 2.22
CA TYR A 49 21.59 -13.03 3.44
C TYR A 49 20.12 -12.91 3.86
N SER A 50 19.57 -11.69 3.82
CA SER A 50 18.16 -11.44 4.13
C SER A 50 17.22 -12.22 3.19
N ASP A 51 17.56 -12.29 1.91
CA ASP A 51 16.83 -13.09 0.94
C ASP A 51 16.98 -14.59 1.21
N ALA A 52 18.19 -15.07 1.49
CA ALA A 52 18.41 -16.48 1.85
C ALA A 52 17.58 -16.90 3.07
N VAL A 53 17.53 -16.05 4.10
CA VAL A 53 16.68 -16.24 5.29
C VAL A 53 15.21 -16.35 4.90
N PHE A 54 14.74 -15.48 4.00
CA PHE A 54 13.37 -15.55 3.51
C PHE A 54 13.06 -16.93 2.89
N TYR A 55 13.93 -17.46 2.02
CA TYR A 55 13.72 -18.79 1.44
C TYR A 55 13.79 -19.91 2.49
N LEU A 56 14.71 -19.84 3.46
CA LEU A 56 14.82 -20.80 4.55
C LEU A 56 13.59 -20.80 5.46
N LYS A 57 13.07 -19.63 5.84
CA LYS A 57 11.83 -19.50 6.63
C LYS A 57 10.64 -20.09 5.89
N ASN A 58 10.53 -19.85 4.58
CA ASN A 58 9.48 -20.44 3.75
C ASN A 58 9.63 -21.97 3.61
N TYR A 59 10.86 -22.47 3.47
CA TYR A 59 11.15 -23.90 3.42
C TYR A 59 10.78 -24.59 4.75
N ALA A 60 11.18 -24.02 5.89
CA ALA A 60 10.82 -24.51 7.22
C ALA A 60 9.31 -24.56 7.42
N ARG A 61 8.58 -23.51 7.03
CA ARG A 61 7.11 -23.48 7.09
C ARG A 61 6.46 -24.57 6.23
N ARG A 62 7.06 -24.93 5.08
CA ARG A 62 6.57 -26.03 4.24
C ARG A 62 6.85 -27.40 4.84
N LEU A 63 8.03 -27.63 5.42
CA LEU A 63 8.35 -28.88 6.12
C LEU A 63 7.37 -29.18 7.25
N VAL A 64 6.96 -28.15 7.99
CA VAL A 64 5.93 -28.27 9.03
C VAL A 64 4.58 -28.67 8.42
N ARG A 65 4.21 -28.13 7.25
CA ARG A 65 2.95 -28.49 6.55
C ARG A 65 2.93 -29.92 6.02
N THR A 66 4.02 -30.39 5.40
CA THR A 66 4.10 -31.75 4.82
C THR A 66 4.02 -32.87 5.85
N GLU A 67 4.44 -32.62 7.10
CA GLU A 67 4.30 -33.59 8.19
C GLU A 67 2.89 -33.63 8.78
N SER A 68 2.17 -32.50 8.81
CA SER A 68 0.75 -32.48 9.16
C SER A 68 -0.10 -33.23 8.13
N ASP A 69 0.20 -33.11 6.83
CA ASP A 69 -0.57 -33.77 5.74
C ASP A 69 -0.43 -35.32 5.68
N GLY A 70 0.24 -35.97 6.63
CA GLY A 70 0.33 -37.44 6.74
C GLY A 70 1.08 -38.13 5.59
N SER A 71 1.63 -37.37 4.63
CA SER A 71 2.49 -37.89 3.58
C SER A 71 3.87 -38.18 4.17
N ASN A 72 4.11 -39.44 4.50
CA ASN A 72 5.35 -39.94 5.07
C ASN A 72 6.52 -39.98 4.05
N SER A 73 6.61 -39.00 3.14
CA SER A 73 7.56 -38.97 2.02
C SER A 73 8.64 -37.90 2.09
N SER A 74 8.74 -37.11 3.15
CA SER A 74 9.94 -36.31 3.43
C SER A 74 10.20 -36.21 4.93
N GLY A 75 10.81 -37.25 5.49
CA GLY A 75 11.30 -37.25 6.86
C GLY A 75 12.52 -36.34 6.98
N ALA A 76 12.31 -35.05 7.19
CA ALA A 76 13.35 -34.20 7.75
C ALA A 76 13.44 -34.55 9.25
N SER A 77 14.56 -35.14 9.68
CA SER A 77 14.75 -35.48 11.10
C SER A 77 14.65 -34.22 11.97
N ALA A 78 14.32 -34.35 13.26
CA ALA A 78 14.32 -33.21 14.20
C ALA A 78 15.64 -32.40 14.11
N ASN A 79 16.78 -33.09 13.92
CA ASN A 79 18.09 -32.48 13.71
C ASN A 79 18.16 -31.58 12.45
N THR A 80 17.42 -31.92 11.39
CA THR A 80 17.36 -31.11 10.16
C THR A 80 16.60 -29.80 10.41
N ARG A 81 15.58 -29.82 11.27
CA ARG A 81 14.82 -28.61 11.64
C ARG A 81 15.63 -27.68 12.51
N ASP A 82 16.26 -28.23 13.54
CA ASP A 82 17.12 -27.46 14.44
C ASP A 82 18.26 -26.82 13.65
N LEU A 83 18.84 -27.55 12.69
CA LEU A 83 19.86 -27.02 11.79
C LEU A 83 19.31 -25.90 10.87
N ILE A 84 18.08 -25.99 10.39
CA ILE A 84 17.48 -24.93 9.55
C ILE A 84 17.20 -23.68 10.39
N VAL A 85 16.65 -23.83 11.60
CA VAL A 85 16.38 -22.72 12.53
C VAL A 85 17.69 -22.05 12.94
N GLU A 86 18.70 -22.83 13.30
CA GLU A 86 20.03 -22.31 13.65
C GLU A 86 20.68 -21.55 12.47
N ASN A 87 20.51 -22.06 11.24
CA ASN A 87 20.99 -21.35 10.05
C ASN A 87 20.20 -20.06 9.79
N ILE A 88 18.89 -20.05 10.01
CA ILE A 88 18.06 -18.82 9.90
C ILE A 88 18.59 -17.75 10.85
N ASP A 89 18.70 -18.05 12.14
CA ASP A 89 19.17 -17.09 13.16
C ASP A 89 20.58 -16.58 12.84
N ARG A 90 21.46 -17.49 12.40
CA ARG A 90 22.84 -17.16 12.01
C ARG A 90 22.89 -16.18 10.84
N TYR A 91 22.10 -16.42 9.78
CA TYR A 91 22.10 -15.55 8.60
C TYR A 91 21.36 -14.23 8.85
N GLU A 92 20.33 -14.20 9.70
CA GLU A 92 19.70 -12.96 10.14
C GLU A 92 20.67 -12.08 10.94
N THR A 93 21.40 -12.69 11.86
CA THR A 93 22.44 -11.99 12.64
C THR A 93 23.52 -11.45 11.72
N ARG A 94 24.01 -12.26 10.76
CA ARG A 94 25.03 -11.81 9.80
C ARG A 94 24.55 -10.64 8.93
N ALA A 95 23.31 -10.68 8.45
CA ALA A 95 22.74 -9.57 7.67
C ALA A 95 22.68 -8.28 8.50
N ALA A 96 22.27 -8.37 9.76
CA ALA A 96 22.23 -7.22 10.67
C ALA A 96 23.64 -6.65 10.96
N ASP A 97 24.62 -7.52 11.21
CA ASP A 97 26.01 -7.11 11.46
C ASP A 97 26.61 -6.37 10.26
N LEU A 98 26.39 -6.88 9.04
CA LEU A 98 26.86 -6.23 7.81
C LEU A 98 26.23 -4.85 7.62
N MET A 99 24.92 -4.70 7.89
CA MET A 99 24.25 -3.40 7.80
C MET A 99 24.77 -2.41 8.84
N ALA A 100 25.10 -2.88 10.05
CA ALA A 100 25.72 -2.04 11.07
C ALA A 100 27.12 -1.55 10.63
N GLU A 101 27.88 -2.41 9.93
CA GLU A 101 29.18 -2.04 9.37
C GLU A 101 29.06 -1.00 8.24
N VAL A 102 28.07 -1.16 7.35
CA VAL A 102 27.73 -0.18 6.29
C VAL A 102 27.42 1.19 6.91
N GLU A 103 26.58 1.22 7.94
CA GLU A 103 26.20 2.47 8.62
C GLU A 103 27.42 3.14 9.27
N SER A 104 28.30 2.36 9.91
CA SER A 104 29.54 2.88 10.48
C SER A 104 30.44 3.49 9.41
N SER A 105 30.58 2.84 8.25
CA SER A 105 31.36 3.34 7.12
C SER A 105 30.79 4.65 6.57
N ARG A 106 29.47 4.73 6.38
CA ARG A 106 28.79 5.94 5.89
C ARG A 106 28.97 7.13 6.84
N LEU A 107 28.86 6.90 8.15
CA LEU A 107 29.10 7.92 9.18
C LEU A 107 30.54 8.43 9.18
N GLU A 108 31.52 7.56 8.91
CA GLU A 108 32.93 7.96 8.80
C GLU A 108 33.18 8.83 7.56
N ASP A 109 32.57 8.49 6.42
CA ASP A 109 32.64 9.27 5.19
C ASP A 109 31.95 10.64 5.33
N GLU A 110 30.79 10.71 5.98
CA GLU A 110 30.14 11.99 6.30
C GLU A 110 31.02 12.88 7.18
N ARG A 111 31.65 12.29 8.21
CA ARG A 111 32.62 13.02 9.08
C ARG A 111 33.83 13.50 8.28
N ARG A 112 34.30 12.72 7.30
CA ARG A 112 35.40 13.11 6.41
C ARG A 112 34.99 14.28 5.50
N GLN A 113 33.87 14.17 4.80
CA GLN A 113 33.35 15.23 3.92
C GLN A 113 33.08 16.52 4.69
N ARG A 114 32.57 16.42 5.93
CA ARG A 114 32.38 17.59 6.79
C ARG A 114 33.71 18.29 7.11
N ARG A 115 34.76 17.54 7.45
CA ARG A 115 36.11 18.11 7.69
C ARG A 115 36.66 18.80 6.45
N GLU A 116 36.50 18.19 5.27
CA GLU A 116 36.93 18.79 4.00
C GLU A 116 36.17 20.07 3.67
N ARG A 117 34.85 20.12 3.91
CA ARG A 117 34.04 21.34 3.75
C ARG A 117 34.44 22.45 4.73
N GLU A 118 34.71 22.10 5.98
CA GLU A 118 35.17 23.05 7.01
C GLU A 118 36.56 23.62 6.63
N GLU A 119 37.45 22.80 6.07
CA GLU A 119 38.76 23.24 5.60
C GLU A 119 38.68 24.13 4.35
N LEU A 120 37.86 23.77 3.36
CA LEU A 120 37.59 24.61 2.19
C LEU A 120 36.99 25.97 2.59
N ALA A 121 36.03 25.99 3.52
CA ALA A 121 35.45 27.22 4.04
C ALA A 121 36.49 28.08 4.77
N ARG A 122 37.42 27.45 5.50
CA ARG A 122 38.53 28.16 6.15
C ARG A 122 39.48 28.80 5.13
N VAL A 123 39.83 28.08 4.06
CA VAL A 123 40.68 28.61 2.97
C VAL A 123 39.99 29.77 2.25
N GLU A 124 38.70 29.65 1.94
CA GLU A 124 37.96 30.73 1.25
C GLU A 124 37.79 31.97 2.15
N ASN A 125 37.55 31.81 3.45
CA ASN A 125 37.51 32.94 4.37
C ASN A 125 38.84 33.70 4.43
N LEU A 126 39.98 32.99 4.44
CA LEU A 126 41.30 33.63 4.38
C LEU A 126 41.50 34.40 3.07
N ARG A 127 41.01 33.86 1.94
CA ARG A 127 41.05 34.53 0.63
C ARG A 127 40.22 35.82 0.63
N LEU A 128 39.00 35.77 1.17
CA LEU A 128 38.11 36.93 1.28
C LEU A 128 38.65 38.00 2.24
N GLU A 129 39.33 37.61 3.31
CA GLU A 129 40.00 38.56 4.22
C GLU A 129 41.14 39.29 3.51
N ASP A 130 41.94 38.60 2.70
CA ASP A 130 43.02 39.22 1.93
C ASP A 130 42.48 40.17 0.85
N GLU A 131 41.42 39.78 0.14
CA GLU A 131 40.73 40.68 -0.82
C GLU A 131 40.19 41.94 -0.14
N ARG A 132 39.60 41.80 1.07
CA ARG A 132 39.12 42.94 1.86
C ARG A 132 40.27 43.85 2.29
N ARG A 133 41.44 43.30 2.63
CA ARG A 133 42.63 44.10 2.96
C ARG A 133 43.09 44.91 1.74
N GLN A 134 43.25 44.26 0.58
CA GLN A 134 43.65 44.93 -0.67
C GLN A 134 42.63 45.99 -1.14
N ARG A 135 41.35 45.81 -0.82
CA ARG A 135 40.32 46.81 -1.15
C ARG A 135 40.42 48.05 -0.27
N ARG A 136 40.68 47.88 1.03
CA ARG A 136 40.91 49.02 1.94
C ARG A 136 42.14 49.80 1.52
N GLU A 137 43.23 49.13 1.15
CA GLU A 137 44.44 49.80 0.65
C GLU A 137 44.15 50.63 -0.61
N ARG A 138 43.39 50.08 -1.57
CA ARG A 138 42.97 50.82 -2.78
C ARG A 138 42.05 52.00 -2.48
N GLU A 139 41.13 51.83 -1.52
CA GLU A 139 40.23 52.92 -1.08
C GLU A 139 41.02 54.04 -0.37
N GLU A 140 42.02 53.69 0.45
CA GLU A 140 42.93 54.65 1.08
C GLU A 140 43.78 55.41 0.05
N GLU A 141 44.33 54.73 -0.95
CA GLU A 141 45.04 55.36 -2.07
C GLU A 141 44.13 56.28 -2.88
N GLN A 142 42.88 55.86 -3.14
CA GLN A 142 41.91 56.68 -3.87
C GLN A 142 41.52 57.91 -3.06
N GLN A 143 41.30 57.78 -1.75
CA GLN A 143 41.03 58.91 -0.87
C GLN A 143 42.21 59.89 -0.80
N GLN A 144 43.46 59.40 -0.81
CA GLN A 144 44.63 60.28 -0.92
C GLN A 144 44.65 61.05 -2.24
N ARG A 145 44.36 60.38 -3.37
CA ARG A 145 44.26 61.03 -4.69
C ARG A 145 43.10 62.04 -4.76
N GLU A 146 41.97 61.74 -4.14
CA GLU A 146 40.82 62.65 -4.08
C GLU A 146 41.08 63.84 -3.16
N ARG A 147 41.81 63.68 -2.05
CA ARG A 147 42.27 64.80 -1.23
C ARG A 147 43.18 65.73 -2.04
N GLN A 148 44.15 65.19 -2.78
CA GLN A 148 44.98 65.99 -3.70
C GLN A 148 44.13 66.73 -4.75
N ARG A 149 43.12 66.07 -5.34
CA ARG A 149 42.21 66.71 -6.30
C ARG A 149 41.28 67.74 -5.66
N ARG A 150 40.87 67.57 -4.41
CA ARG A 150 40.08 68.56 -3.66
C ARG A 150 40.92 69.78 -3.31
N ASP A 151 42.18 69.61 -2.95
CA ASP A 151 43.10 70.73 -2.75
C ASP A 151 43.32 71.51 -4.06
N ASP A 152 43.39 70.80 -5.21
CA ASP A 152 43.43 71.43 -6.55
C ASP A 152 42.08 72.06 -6.96
N GLY A 153 40.96 71.49 -6.54
CA GLY A 153 39.60 71.93 -6.85
C GLY A 153 39.10 73.08 -5.96
N HIS A 154 39.61 73.21 -4.73
CA HIS A 154 39.31 74.34 -3.83
C HIS A 154 39.89 75.67 -4.36
N ARG A 155 40.84 75.61 -5.30
CA ARG A 155 41.27 76.78 -6.08
C ARG A 155 40.28 77.24 -7.15
N ARG A 156 39.21 76.48 -7.45
CA ARG A 156 38.36 76.70 -8.63
C ARG A 156 36.86 76.94 -8.40
N ASN A 157 36.31 76.84 -7.19
CA ASN A 157 34.85 77.00 -6.97
C ASN A 157 34.52 77.78 -5.68
N GLU A 158 34.85 79.07 -5.65
CA GLU A 158 34.10 80.06 -4.88
C GLU A 158 32.95 80.59 -5.75
N SER A 159 31.80 79.91 -5.76
CA SER A 159 30.48 80.49 -6.12
C SER A 159 29.37 79.44 -6.07
N GLY A 160 28.36 79.64 -5.19
CA GLY A 160 27.00 79.11 -5.40
C GLY A 160 26.50 77.97 -4.50
N VAL A 161 26.09 78.35 -3.27
CA VAL A 161 25.09 77.79 -2.30
C VAL A 161 23.87 77.08 -2.96
N SER A 162 23.09 76.12 -2.41
CA SER A 162 23.02 75.20 -1.23
C SER A 162 21.69 74.43 -1.36
N THR A 163 21.58 73.17 -0.89
CA THR A 163 20.51 72.74 0.06
C THR A 163 20.62 71.27 0.44
N SER A 164 21.01 71.04 1.71
CA SER A 164 21.07 69.75 2.40
C SER A 164 20.27 69.87 3.70
N SER A 165 18.94 69.79 3.64
CA SER A 165 18.11 69.98 4.84
C SER A 165 16.90 69.04 4.97
N TRP A 166 16.68 68.09 4.05
CA TRP A 166 15.50 67.21 4.11
C TRP A 166 15.82 65.79 4.60
N VAL A 167 17.09 65.37 4.54
CA VAL A 167 17.48 63.97 4.82
C VAL A 167 17.83 63.71 6.28
N VAL A 168 18.20 64.75 7.03
CA VAL A 168 18.68 64.59 8.42
C VAL A 168 17.52 64.38 9.41
N ASP A 169 16.35 64.99 9.17
CA ASP A 169 15.23 64.95 10.12
C ASP A 169 14.46 63.61 10.13
N GLN A 170 14.51 62.81 9.06
CA GLN A 170 13.82 61.51 8.98
C GLN A 170 14.61 60.35 9.64
N VAL A 171 15.92 60.49 9.84
CA VAL A 171 16.78 59.43 10.38
C VAL A 171 16.78 59.40 11.92
N GLU A 172 16.47 60.52 12.58
CA GLU A 172 16.39 60.58 14.05
C GLU A 172 15.04 60.11 14.64
N GLU A 173 13.99 60.00 13.82
CA GLU A 173 12.68 59.48 14.23
C GLU A 173 12.68 57.94 14.32
N LEU A 174 13.42 57.25 13.44
CA LEU A 174 13.49 55.78 13.38
C LEU A 174 14.47 55.17 14.38
N LYS A 175 15.49 55.92 14.83
CA LYS A 175 16.43 55.47 15.87
C LYS A 175 15.83 55.42 17.28
N ARG A 176 14.73 56.16 17.54
CA ARG A 176 14.06 56.20 18.85
C ARG A 176 13.07 55.04 19.12
N LYS A 177 12.75 54.22 18.12
CA LYS A 177 11.82 53.08 18.27
C LYS A 177 12.48 51.71 18.42
N ILE A 178 13.82 51.63 18.37
CA ILE A 178 14.57 50.34 18.29
C ILE A 178 15.46 50.07 19.53
N GLN A 179 15.46 50.91 20.57
CA GLN A 179 16.26 50.67 21.78
C GLN A 179 15.46 50.86 23.08
N GLY A 180 15.16 49.73 23.74
CA GLY A 180 14.50 49.59 25.05
C GLY A 180 13.38 48.55 24.96
N ILE A 181 13.42 47.36 25.56
CA ILE A 181 14.11 46.86 26.75
C ILE A 181 14.37 45.35 26.59
N ASP A 182 15.49 44.92 27.18
CA ASP A 182 16.16 43.63 27.12
C ASP A 182 15.85 42.74 28.35
N THR A 183 16.05 41.41 28.17
CA THR A 183 16.40 40.30 29.10
C THR A 183 15.75 40.12 30.50
N ASP A 184 15.27 38.90 30.84
CA ASP A 184 16.11 37.89 31.54
C ASP A 184 15.53 36.44 31.63
N ARG A 185 16.47 35.51 31.38
CA ARG A 185 16.70 34.06 31.70
C ARG A 185 15.64 32.99 32.07
N SER A 186 15.70 31.92 31.23
CA SER A 186 15.99 30.49 31.50
C SER A 186 15.18 29.66 32.52
N THR A 187 14.60 28.52 32.05
CA THR A 187 15.05 27.14 32.39
C THR A 187 14.39 26.12 31.45
N SER A 188 15.18 25.19 30.93
CA SER A 188 14.76 24.05 30.10
C SER A 188 14.18 22.89 30.95
N PRO A 189 13.21 22.10 30.47
CA PRO A 189 12.97 20.77 31.01
C PRO A 189 13.74 19.71 30.20
N LYS A 190 14.50 18.91 30.95
CA LYS A 190 15.26 17.74 30.49
C LYS A 190 14.32 16.63 30.03
N LEU A 191 14.73 15.92 28.97
CA LEU A 191 14.25 14.58 28.62
C LEU A 191 14.31 13.67 29.84
N ALA A 192 13.16 13.20 30.31
CA ALA A 192 13.06 12.09 31.24
C ALA A 192 12.71 10.82 30.45
N SER A 193 13.72 9.96 30.31
CA SER A 193 13.53 8.56 29.92
C SER A 193 12.69 7.86 30.99
N SER A 194 11.44 7.52 30.67
CA SER A 194 10.64 6.63 31.51
C SER A 194 10.51 5.27 30.83
N ARG A 195 11.36 4.33 31.26
CA ARG A 195 11.13 2.89 31.11
C ARG A 195 9.74 2.57 31.66
N ARG A 196 8.80 2.14 30.81
CA ARG A 196 7.57 1.49 31.29
C ARG A 196 7.84 0.00 31.40
N HIS A 197 7.95 -0.48 32.63
CA HIS A 197 7.73 -1.87 32.94
C HIS A 197 6.24 -2.18 32.77
N SER A 198 5.99 -3.29 32.09
CA SER A 198 4.70 -3.89 31.83
C SER A 198 3.98 -4.27 33.13
N ASN A 199 2.71 -3.87 33.24
CA ASN A 199 1.74 -4.57 34.07
C ASN A 199 0.61 -5.02 33.14
N ALA A 200 0.73 -6.27 32.66
CA ALA A 200 -0.30 -6.95 31.91
C ALA A 200 -1.43 -7.36 32.88
N ASN A 201 -2.60 -6.71 32.78
CA ASN A 201 -3.96 -7.26 33.06
C ASN A 201 -5.04 -6.21 33.44
N GLN A 202 -5.01 -5.00 32.86
CA GLN A 202 -6.23 -4.20 32.71
C GLN A 202 -6.33 -3.71 31.26
N PRO A 203 -7.51 -3.66 30.63
CA PRO A 203 -7.65 -2.94 29.37
C PRO A 203 -7.30 -1.48 29.67
N ASP A 204 -6.13 -1.05 29.20
CA ASP A 204 -5.63 0.30 29.43
C ASP A 204 -6.70 1.28 28.97
N LYS A 205 -7.28 2.03 29.92
CA LYS A 205 -8.18 3.13 29.59
C LYS A 205 -7.39 4.12 28.74
N LEU A 206 -7.91 4.43 27.56
CA LEU A 206 -7.31 5.43 26.67
C LEU A 206 -7.03 6.72 27.44
N THR A 207 -5.84 7.26 27.23
CA THR A 207 -5.41 8.55 27.77
C THR A 207 -6.27 9.68 27.21
N ARG A 208 -6.25 10.83 27.87
CA ARG A 208 -6.97 12.02 27.39
C ARG A 208 -6.52 12.44 25.99
N ASP A 209 -5.22 12.35 25.70
CA ASP A 209 -4.66 12.73 24.41
C ASP A 209 -5.10 11.76 23.31
N GLU A 210 -5.10 10.45 23.58
CA GLU A 210 -5.62 9.44 22.65
C GLU A 210 -7.11 9.65 22.35
N ILE A 211 -7.91 10.01 23.37
CA ILE A 211 -9.33 10.35 23.19
C ILE A 211 -9.48 11.59 22.31
N GLU A 212 -8.68 12.63 22.51
CA GLU A 212 -8.73 13.84 21.67
C GLU A 212 -8.30 13.55 20.21
N VAL A 213 -7.28 12.70 20.01
CA VAL A 213 -6.90 12.23 18.67
C VAL A 213 -8.04 11.46 18.01
N LEU A 214 -8.72 10.57 18.74
CA LEU A 214 -9.89 9.84 18.22
C LEU A 214 -11.04 10.79 17.87
N LYS A 215 -11.35 11.77 18.73
CA LYS A 215 -12.39 12.78 18.45
C LYS A 215 -12.08 13.58 17.20
N TRP A 216 -10.84 14.06 17.08
CA TRP A 216 -10.41 14.85 15.94
C TRP A 216 -10.44 14.03 14.65
N SER A 217 -9.85 12.83 14.68
CA SER A 217 -9.81 11.92 13.52
C SER A 217 -11.17 11.33 13.13
N SER A 218 -12.19 11.43 14.00
CA SER A 218 -13.58 11.05 13.68
C SER A 218 -14.30 12.06 12.79
N ARG A 219 -13.79 13.29 12.69
CA ARG A 219 -14.31 14.30 11.77
C ARG A 219 -13.61 14.14 10.43
N ILE A 220 -14.27 13.42 9.52
CA ILE A 220 -13.80 13.19 8.16
C ILE A 220 -14.60 14.15 7.27
N ALA A 221 -14.06 14.55 6.11
CA ALA A 221 -14.62 15.59 5.26
C ALA A 221 -16.14 15.48 5.02
N SER A 222 -16.68 14.25 5.01
CA SER A 222 -18.08 13.93 4.77
C SER A 222 -18.98 13.86 6.02
N GLY A 223 -18.45 13.90 7.23
CA GLY A 223 -19.25 13.76 8.45
C GLY A 223 -18.50 13.26 9.68
N LEU A 224 -19.27 12.74 10.65
CA LEU A 224 -18.76 12.21 11.91
C LEU A 224 -18.79 10.68 11.90
N PHE A 225 -17.62 10.06 11.98
CA PHE A 225 -17.45 8.61 11.97
C PHE A 225 -16.74 8.15 13.23
N LEU A 226 -17.53 7.61 14.16
CA LEU A 226 -17.04 7.17 15.46
C LEU A 226 -16.22 5.88 15.31
N PRO A 227 -15.28 5.61 16.25
CA PRO A 227 -14.61 4.31 16.33
C PRO A 227 -15.62 3.17 16.45
N TRP A 228 -15.28 2.03 15.86
CA TRP A 228 -16.05 0.80 15.98
C TRP A 228 -16.03 0.25 17.39
N MET A 229 -17.18 -0.22 17.87
CA MET A 229 -17.31 -0.91 19.15
C MET A 229 -18.23 -2.13 18.97
N ASP A 230 -17.70 -3.33 19.24
CA ASP A 230 -18.44 -4.58 19.01
C ASP A 230 -19.74 -4.67 19.84
N GLU A 231 -19.73 -4.16 21.07
CA GLU A 231 -20.93 -4.15 21.92
C GLU A 231 -22.02 -3.25 21.35
N GLU A 232 -21.64 -2.06 20.86
CA GLU A 232 -22.58 -1.14 20.24
C GLU A 232 -23.18 -1.74 18.96
N ALA A 233 -22.36 -2.35 18.10
CA ALA A 233 -22.84 -3.00 16.88
C ALA A 233 -23.79 -4.16 17.19
N ARG A 234 -23.64 -4.86 18.32
CA ARG A 234 -24.58 -5.91 18.76
C ARG A 234 -25.87 -5.36 19.35
N SER A 235 -25.81 -4.26 20.10
CA SER A 235 -26.97 -3.69 20.80
C SER A 235 -27.70 -2.58 20.02
N TYR A 236 -27.19 -2.17 18.85
CA TYR A 236 -27.79 -1.12 18.04
C TYR A 236 -29.21 -1.49 17.59
N ASN A 237 -30.11 -0.50 17.54
CA ASN A 237 -31.48 -0.72 17.11
C ASN A 237 -31.58 -0.79 15.58
N TYR A 238 -31.54 -2.02 15.05
CA TYR A 238 -31.72 -2.29 13.61
C TYR A 238 -33.18 -2.40 13.17
N SER A 239 -34.16 -2.27 14.09
CA SER A 239 -35.59 -2.36 13.78
C SER A 239 -36.34 -1.10 14.25
N PRO A 240 -35.98 0.09 13.74
CA PRO A 240 -36.71 1.32 14.04
C PRO A 240 -38.16 1.25 13.53
N ALA A 241 -39.04 2.06 14.14
CA ALA A 241 -40.47 2.08 13.81
C ALA A 241 -40.78 2.51 12.37
N GLN A 242 -39.87 3.27 11.74
CA GLN A 242 -39.94 3.70 10.35
C GLN A 242 -38.69 3.24 9.60
N PRO A 243 -38.74 3.08 8.27
CA PRO A 243 -37.54 2.85 7.47
C PRO A 243 -36.48 3.89 7.78
N TRP A 244 -35.27 3.43 8.12
CA TRP A 244 -34.19 4.29 8.56
C TRP A 244 -33.66 5.08 7.37
N ILE A 245 -33.50 6.39 7.57
CA ILE A 245 -32.92 7.31 6.59
C ILE A 245 -31.61 7.79 7.17
N ASP A 246 -30.59 7.85 6.31
CA ASP A 246 -29.29 8.36 6.71
C ASP A 246 -29.39 9.83 7.17
N PRO A 247 -29.04 10.15 8.43
CA PRO A 247 -29.12 11.51 8.94
C PRO A 247 -28.16 12.47 8.23
N ASP A 248 -27.10 11.95 7.60
CA ASP A 248 -26.17 12.74 6.79
C ASP A 248 -26.73 13.04 5.39
N GLY A 249 -27.88 12.47 5.05
CA GLY A 249 -28.57 12.66 3.77
C GLY A 249 -28.06 11.74 2.65
N LEU A 250 -28.49 12.06 1.43
CA LEU A 250 -28.13 11.31 0.22
C LEU A 250 -26.73 11.71 -0.24
N LEU A 251 -25.95 10.72 -0.70
CA LEU A 251 -24.60 10.97 -1.20
C LEU A 251 -24.65 11.80 -2.49
N LYS A 252 -23.71 12.74 -2.64
CA LYS A 252 -23.52 13.46 -3.89
C LYS A 252 -23.20 12.46 -5.01
N LEU A 253 -23.94 12.52 -6.11
CA LEU A 253 -23.72 11.68 -7.28
C LEU A 253 -22.54 12.21 -8.11
N SER A 254 -21.89 11.31 -8.86
CA SER A 254 -20.94 11.72 -9.91
C SER A 254 -21.68 12.23 -11.14
N GLU A 255 -21.01 13.02 -11.98
CA GLU A 255 -21.56 13.53 -13.25
C GLU A 255 -22.13 12.39 -14.12
N LYS A 256 -21.40 11.26 -14.20
CA LYS A 256 -21.83 10.05 -14.94
C LYS A 256 -23.09 9.39 -14.37
N GLN A 257 -23.30 9.48 -13.06
CA GLN A 257 -24.53 8.98 -12.44
C GLN A 257 -25.68 9.95 -12.70
N GLU A 258 -25.46 11.26 -12.54
CA GLU A 258 -26.49 12.30 -12.76
C GLU A 258 -27.11 12.23 -14.15
N GLU A 259 -26.30 11.96 -15.20
CA GLU A 259 -26.78 11.79 -16.58
C GLU A 259 -27.86 10.70 -16.75
N ARG A 260 -27.87 9.69 -15.87
CA ARG A 260 -28.74 8.50 -15.96
C ARG A 260 -29.67 8.34 -14.77
N PHE A 261 -29.53 9.21 -13.79
CA PHE A 261 -30.20 9.11 -12.51
C PHE A 261 -31.70 9.37 -12.68
N CYS A 262 -32.51 8.44 -12.19
CA CYS A 262 -33.95 8.60 -12.09
C CYS A 262 -34.35 8.95 -10.66
N LYS A 263 -33.97 8.10 -9.68
CA LYS A 263 -34.29 8.30 -8.26
C LYS A 263 -33.39 7.48 -7.35
N TRP A 264 -33.42 7.81 -6.07
CA TRP A 264 -32.99 6.91 -5.00
C TRP A 264 -34.12 5.97 -4.67
N ALA A 265 -33.85 4.66 -4.68
CA ALA A 265 -34.86 3.64 -4.46
C ALA A 265 -34.41 2.62 -3.41
N ARG A 266 -35.36 2.12 -2.61
CA ARG A 266 -35.12 1.00 -1.68
C ARG A 266 -35.07 -0.33 -2.43
N PRO A 267 -34.47 -1.39 -1.88
CA PRO A 267 -34.34 -2.68 -2.57
C PRO A 267 -35.67 -3.26 -3.10
N THR A 268 -36.75 -3.13 -2.34
CA THR A 268 -38.08 -3.59 -2.75
C THR A 268 -38.66 -2.78 -3.91
N GLU A 269 -38.41 -1.47 -3.95
CA GLU A 269 -38.84 -0.59 -5.03
C GLU A 269 -38.05 -0.87 -6.31
N ILE A 270 -36.74 -1.15 -6.19
CA ILE A 270 -35.86 -1.51 -7.30
C ILE A 270 -36.36 -2.79 -7.98
N LEU A 271 -36.68 -3.82 -7.18
CA LEU A 271 -37.23 -5.07 -7.70
C LEU A 271 -38.58 -4.87 -8.40
N ALA A 272 -39.44 -4.00 -7.85
CA ALA A 272 -40.71 -3.65 -8.49
C ALA A 272 -40.50 -2.91 -9.83
N MET A 273 -39.51 -2.04 -9.94
CA MET A 273 -39.17 -1.35 -11.19
C MET A 273 -38.69 -2.31 -12.28
N ARG A 274 -37.98 -3.38 -11.90
CA ARG A 274 -37.47 -4.40 -12.84
C ARG A 274 -38.56 -5.35 -13.37
N GLY A 275 -39.79 -5.25 -12.89
CA GLY A 275 -40.91 -6.08 -13.35
C GLY A 275 -40.84 -7.55 -12.94
N ASN A 276 -39.97 -7.90 -11.96
CA ASN A 276 -39.81 -9.27 -11.50
C ASN A 276 -40.89 -9.65 -10.45
N THR A 277 -41.44 -10.86 -10.58
CA THR A 277 -42.24 -11.55 -9.53
C THR A 277 -41.34 -11.92 -8.34
N PRO A 278 -41.86 -12.14 -7.11
CA PRO A 278 -41.22 -11.68 -5.89
C PRO A 278 -40.00 -12.51 -5.48
N SER A 279 -38.83 -12.20 -6.05
CA SER A 279 -37.58 -12.39 -5.35
C SER A 279 -37.54 -11.39 -4.21
N SER A 280 -37.21 -11.84 -2.99
CA SER A 280 -36.90 -10.91 -1.91
C SER A 280 -35.47 -10.39 -2.12
N PRO A 281 -35.18 -9.13 -1.74
CA PRO A 281 -33.80 -8.68 -1.65
C PRO A 281 -33.02 -9.61 -0.72
N THR A 282 -31.77 -9.87 -1.09
CA THR A 282 -30.87 -10.72 -0.30
C THR A 282 -29.65 -9.90 0.09
N MET A 283 -29.15 -10.09 1.32
CA MET A 283 -27.92 -9.40 1.72
C MET A 283 -26.72 -9.97 0.97
N ILE A 284 -26.53 -11.28 1.09
CA ILE A 284 -25.50 -12.07 0.43
C ILE A 284 -26.17 -13.35 -0.04
N ASP A 285 -26.18 -13.59 -1.36
CA ASP A 285 -26.50 -14.92 -1.89
C ASP A 285 -25.22 -15.74 -1.94
N THR A 286 -24.22 -15.26 -2.69
CA THR A 286 -22.91 -15.90 -2.81
C THR A 286 -21.79 -14.87 -2.77
N ILE A 287 -20.83 -15.04 -1.85
CA ILE A 287 -19.59 -14.24 -1.87
C ILE A 287 -18.64 -14.80 -2.93
N THR A 288 -18.54 -14.10 -4.04
CA THR A 288 -17.69 -14.50 -5.17
C THR A 288 -17.23 -13.30 -5.98
N PRO A 289 -15.96 -13.25 -6.45
CA PRO A 289 -15.51 -12.16 -7.31
C PRO A 289 -16.14 -12.18 -8.71
N TYR A 290 -16.63 -13.34 -9.16
CA TYR A 290 -17.04 -13.57 -10.54
C TYR A 290 -18.32 -12.80 -10.93
N THR A 291 -19.18 -12.49 -9.96
CA THR A 291 -20.41 -11.72 -10.20
C THR A 291 -20.21 -10.23 -9.97
N ILE A 292 -19.16 -9.80 -9.26
CA ILE A 292 -18.92 -8.39 -8.95
C ILE A 292 -18.61 -7.60 -10.23
N LYS A 293 -19.35 -6.51 -10.40
CA LYS A 293 -19.21 -5.57 -11.49
C LYS A 293 -19.22 -4.15 -10.93
N GLN A 294 -18.12 -3.43 -11.18
CA GLN A 294 -18.07 -2.00 -10.97
C GLN A 294 -18.93 -1.27 -12.00
N TYR A 295 -19.62 -0.21 -11.55
CA TYR A 295 -20.50 0.55 -12.44
C TYR A 295 -20.66 2.02 -12.04
N CYS A 296 -20.55 2.91 -13.04
CA CYS A 296 -20.80 4.38 -12.95
C CYS A 296 -19.98 5.19 -11.92
N VAL A 297 -19.23 4.55 -11.03
CA VAL A 297 -18.37 5.17 -10.01
C VAL A 297 -16.90 4.89 -10.34
N SER A 298 -16.00 5.85 -10.09
CA SER A 298 -14.58 5.75 -10.43
C SER A 298 -13.74 5.15 -9.28
N ASP A 299 -14.19 4.05 -8.68
CA ASP A 299 -13.65 3.42 -7.46
C ASP A 299 -13.03 2.03 -7.72
N CYS A 300 -12.42 1.83 -8.89
CA CYS A 300 -11.97 0.51 -9.34
C CYS A 300 -11.01 -0.21 -8.40
N SER A 301 -10.14 0.53 -7.72
CA SER A 301 -9.21 0.01 -6.72
C SER A 301 -9.93 -0.60 -5.50
N PHE A 302 -11.02 0.03 -5.04
CA PHE A 302 -11.85 -0.50 -3.97
C PHE A 302 -12.62 -1.74 -4.40
N ILE A 303 -13.23 -1.74 -5.59
CA ILE A 303 -13.95 -2.90 -6.12
C ILE A 303 -13.01 -4.08 -6.43
N ALA A 304 -11.78 -3.81 -6.89
CA ALA A 304 -10.74 -4.84 -7.00
C ALA A 304 -10.43 -5.44 -5.61
N GLY A 305 -10.33 -4.60 -4.58
CA GLY A 305 -10.19 -5.02 -3.19
C GLY A 305 -11.32 -5.92 -2.70
N LEU A 306 -12.58 -5.60 -3.03
CA LEU A 306 -13.73 -6.47 -2.75
C LEU A 306 -13.64 -7.80 -3.49
N CYS A 307 -13.22 -7.81 -4.76
CA CYS A 307 -13.01 -9.06 -5.51
C CYS A 307 -11.97 -9.96 -4.82
N ILE A 308 -10.84 -9.40 -4.40
CA ILE A 308 -9.78 -10.16 -3.72
C ILE A 308 -10.26 -10.70 -2.37
N SER A 309 -10.94 -9.85 -1.60
CA SER A 309 -11.51 -10.23 -0.31
C SER A 309 -12.55 -11.33 -0.46
N ALA A 310 -13.36 -11.29 -1.53
CA ALA A 310 -14.32 -12.33 -1.87
C ALA A 310 -13.65 -13.64 -2.23
N GLU A 311 -12.60 -13.63 -3.06
CA GLU A 311 -11.83 -14.84 -3.38
C GLU A 311 -11.12 -15.44 -2.16
N PHE A 312 -10.62 -14.59 -1.27
CA PHE A 312 -9.97 -15.03 -0.03
C PHE A 312 -10.95 -15.73 0.93
N GLU A 313 -12.20 -15.26 0.96
CA GLU A 313 -13.33 -15.81 1.74
C GLU A 313 -13.91 -17.11 1.15
N ARG A 314 -13.65 -17.42 -0.13
CA ARG A 314 -14.33 -18.53 -0.83
C ARG A 314 -13.96 -19.89 -0.22
N PRO A 315 -14.94 -20.80 -0.04
CA PRO A 315 -14.69 -22.15 0.49
C PRO A 315 -13.71 -22.97 -0.36
N SER A 316 -13.68 -22.80 -1.68
CA SER A 316 -12.74 -23.48 -2.59
C SER A 316 -11.27 -23.14 -2.27
N ASN A 317 -11.02 -22.00 -1.62
CA ASN A 317 -9.68 -21.58 -1.19
C ASN A 317 -9.24 -22.29 0.12
N ARG A 318 -10.14 -23.02 0.81
CA ARG A 318 -9.77 -23.95 1.92
C ARG A 318 -8.91 -25.11 1.44
N GLN A 319 -8.96 -25.44 0.15
CA GLN A 319 -8.24 -26.58 -0.41
C GLN A 319 -6.71 -26.42 -0.39
N LEU A 320 -6.20 -25.23 -0.02
CA LEU A 320 -4.79 -24.95 0.25
C LEU A 320 -4.30 -25.51 1.60
N ILE A 321 -5.18 -26.06 2.45
CA ILE A 321 -4.83 -26.75 3.71
C ILE A 321 -5.71 -27.99 3.82
N LYS A 322 -5.21 -29.15 3.38
CA LYS A 322 -6.00 -30.39 3.30
C LYS A 322 -5.98 -31.23 4.58
N ASP A 323 -5.14 -30.92 5.55
CA ASP A 323 -5.09 -31.66 6.81
C ASP A 323 -5.98 -31.05 7.92
N PRO A 324 -7.05 -31.74 8.34
CA PRO A 324 -7.90 -31.34 9.45
C PRO A 324 -7.23 -31.42 10.84
N ASN A 325 -6.04 -32.04 10.96
CA ASN A 325 -5.25 -32.08 12.20
C ASN A 325 -4.13 -31.04 12.24
N CYS A 326 -3.97 -30.23 11.18
CA CYS A 326 -2.92 -29.23 11.12
C CYS A 326 -3.24 -28.13 12.15
N ILE A 327 -2.23 -27.67 12.91
CA ILE A 327 -2.34 -26.45 13.73
C ILE A 327 -2.89 -25.28 12.89
N LEU A 328 -2.65 -25.27 11.57
CA LEU A 328 -3.22 -24.29 10.65
C LEU A 328 -4.75 -24.37 10.48
N ALA A 329 -5.40 -25.51 10.68
CA ALA A 329 -6.85 -25.67 10.65
C ALA A 329 -7.50 -25.12 11.94
N GLU A 330 -6.89 -25.35 13.11
CA GLU A 330 -7.28 -24.72 14.38
C GLU A 330 -7.00 -23.20 14.32
N CYS A 331 -5.86 -22.82 13.75
CA CYS A 331 -5.52 -21.45 13.39
C CYS A 331 -6.51 -20.85 12.38
N GLU A 332 -7.03 -21.55 11.37
CA GLU A 332 -8.10 -21.01 10.49
C GLU A 332 -9.40 -20.78 11.25
N ARG A 333 -9.68 -21.60 12.26
CA ARG A 333 -10.80 -21.43 13.18
C ARG A 333 -10.61 -20.20 14.07
N LEU A 334 -9.36 -19.87 14.41
CA LEU A 334 -8.94 -18.69 15.19
C LEU A 334 -8.70 -17.44 14.33
N PHE A 335 -8.33 -17.60 13.06
CA PHE A 335 -7.97 -16.55 12.11
C PHE A 335 -9.14 -16.35 11.16
N ASN A 336 -10.01 -15.45 11.59
CA ASN A 336 -11.21 -14.99 10.93
C ASN A 336 -10.98 -14.66 9.43
N ARG A 337 -11.09 -15.65 8.52
CA ARG A 337 -11.10 -15.46 7.05
C ARG A 337 -12.33 -14.66 6.55
N ARG A 338 -12.99 -13.93 7.44
CA ARG A 338 -14.21 -13.17 7.21
C ARG A 338 -13.87 -11.72 6.90
N LEU A 339 -13.17 -11.47 5.79
CA LEU A 339 -12.80 -10.11 5.37
C LEU A 339 -14.02 -9.26 4.94
N ILE A 340 -15.08 -9.88 4.43
CA ILE A 340 -16.35 -9.27 4.00
C ILE A 340 -17.43 -9.49 5.05
N LYS A 341 -17.62 -10.74 5.50
CA LYS A 341 -18.75 -11.09 6.38
C LYS A 341 -18.73 -10.30 7.69
N SER A 342 -17.54 -10.00 8.20
CA SER A 342 -17.40 -9.25 9.46
C SER A 342 -17.60 -7.74 9.32
N LEU A 343 -17.73 -7.21 8.10
CA LEU A 343 -17.83 -5.77 7.89
C LEU A 343 -19.27 -5.26 8.01
N ILE A 344 -20.28 -6.07 7.66
CA ILE A 344 -21.68 -5.61 7.55
C ILE A 344 -22.50 -6.13 8.72
N HIS A 345 -23.24 -5.23 9.35
CA HIS A 345 -24.22 -5.52 10.41
C HIS A 345 -25.59 -4.94 10.04
N PRO A 346 -26.71 -5.58 10.43
CA PRO A 346 -26.82 -6.65 11.44
C PRO A 346 -26.38 -8.02 10.92
N GLN A 347 -25.99 -8.88 11.86
CA GLN A 347 -25.57 -10.27 11.59
C GLN A 347 -26.47 -11.25 12.34
N ASP A 348 -26.62 -12.45 11.78
CA ASP A 348 -27.24 -13.59 12.46
C ASP A 348 -26.30 -14.16 13.56
N PRO A 349 -26.75 -15.14 14.37
CA PRO A 349 -25.91 -15.78 15.38
C PRO A 349 -24.65 -16.46 14.84
N ASN A 350 -24.57 -16.76 13.54
CA ASN A 350 -23.40 -17.33 12.89
C ASN A 350 -22.41 -16.25 12.43
N GLY A 351 -22.72 -14.97 12.62
CA GLY A 351 -21.95 -13.83 12.14
C GLY A 351 -22.07 -13.62 10.63
N MET A 352 -23.21 -14.00 10.04
CA MET A 352 -23.53 -13.75 8.63
C MET A 352 -24.37 -12.48 8.51
N PRO A 353 -23.99 -11.52 7.64
CA PRO A 353 -24.81 -10.34 7.37
C PRO A 353 -26.22 -10.69 6.91
N THR A 354 -27.22 -10.05 7.52
CA THR A 354 -28.64 -10.30 7.22
C THR A 354 -29.30 -9.13 6.53
N TYR A 355 -30.27 -9.41 5.65
CA TYR A 355 -31.08 -8.37 5.04
C TYR A 355 -31.98 -7.73 6.10
N ASN A 356 -31.91 -6.40 6.21
CA ASN A 356 -32.72 -5.61 7.11
C ASN A 356 -33.79 -4.83 6.33
N ARG A 357 -35.06 -5.17 6.54
CA ARG A 357 -36.22 -4.52 5.90
C ARG A 357 -36.41 -3.06 6.32
N ASN A 358 -35.90 -2.66 7.48
CA ASN A 358 -35.91 -1.27 7.93
C ASN A 358 -34.77 -0.45 7.29
N GLY A 359 -33.90 -1.07 6.50
CA GLY A 359 -32.96 -0.38 5.64
C GLY A 359 -31.84 0.34 6.38
N VAL A 360 -31.41 -0.13 7.55
CA VAL A 360 -30.22 0.37 8.27
C VAL A 360 -29.14 -0.70 8.33
N TYR A 361 -27.93 -0.29 7.95
CA TYR A 361 -26.73 -1.10 8.01
C TYR A 361 -25.60 -0.34 8.69
N MET A 362 -24.82 -1.08 9.46
CA MET A 362 -23.60 -0.57 10.07
C MET A 362 -22.42 -1.30 9.44
N VAL A 363 -21.53 -0.53 8.82
CA VAL A 363 -20.36 -1.05 8.13
C VAL A 363 -19.10 -0.67 8.90
N LYS A 364 -18.24 -1.66 9.12
CA LYS A 364 -16.93 -1.51 9.75
C LYS A 364 -15.86 -1.28 8.68
N LEU A 365 -15.15 -0.16 8.73
CA LEU A 365 -14.06 0.16 7.78
C LEU A 365 -12.87 0.79 8.49
N TRP A 366 -11.65 0.41 8.14
CA TRP A 366 -10.43 1.02 8.69
C TRP A 366 -10.18 2.39 8.08
N PHE A 367 -10.16 3.45 8.90
CA PHE A 367 -9.88 4.79 8.39
C PHE A 367 -9.21 5.66 9.45
N ASN A 368 -8.15 6.37 9.05
CA ASN A 368 -7.31 7.18 9.94
C ASN A 368 -6.84 6.40 11.18
N GLY A 369 -6.37 5.17 10.99
CA GLY A 369 -5.70 4.36 12.03
C GLY A 369 -6.61 3.57 12.96
N VAL A 370 -7.94 3.60 12.79
CA VAL A 370 -8.88 2.82 13.62
C VAL A 370 -10.05 2.31 12.78
N GLU A 371 -10.66 1.21 13.20
CA GLU A 371 -11.95 0.76 12.67
C GLU A 371 -13.00 1.83 12.95
N ARG A 372 -13.71 2.26 11.92
CA ARG A 372 -14.78 3.23 11.96
C ARG A 372 -16.12 2.56 11.77
N ARG A 373 -17.10 3.05 12.50
CA ARG A 373 -18.50 2.76 12.32
C ARG A 373 -19.08 3.70 11.27
N VAL A 374 -19.55 3.12 10.17
CA VAL A 374 -20.24 3.83 9.09
C VAL A 374 -21.68 3.35 9.02
N LEU A 375 -22.63 4.18 9.45
CA LEU A 375 -24.04 3.92 9.26
C LEU A 375 -24.48 4.36 7.86
N VAL A 376 -25.20 3.51 7.16
CA VAL A 376 -25.81 3.80 5.86
C VAL A 376 -27.21 3.23 5.77
N ASP A 377 -28.05 3.90 4.99
CA ASP A 377 -29.35 3.36 4.61
C ASP A 377 -29.24 2.55 3.30
N ASP A 378 -30.28 1.83 2.91
CA ASP A 378 -30.34 1.10 1.64
C ASP A 378 -31.05 1.84 0.49
N LEU A 379 -31.12 3.18 0.54
CA LEU A 379 -31.45 3.95 -0.65
C LEU A 379 -30.28 3.88 -1.64
N LEU A 380 -30.50 3.34 -2.83
CA LEU A 380 -29.47 3.23 -3.87
C LEU A 380 -29.86 4.04 -5.10
N PRO A 381 -28.90 4.66 -5.82
CA PRO A 381 -29.19 5.43 -7.02
C PRO A 381 -29.51 4.47 -8.17
N VAL A 382 -30.63 4.71 -8.86
CA VAL A 382 -31.07 3.90 -10.01
C VAL A 382 -31.46 4.74 -11.21
N ASP A 383 -31.39 4.12 -12.39
CA ASP A 383 -31.98 4.67 -13.61
C ASP A 383 -33.48 4.37 -13.73
N ASP A 384 -34.08 4.79 -14.84
CA ASP A 384 -35.51 4.66 -15.14
C ASP A 384 -35.99 3.21 -15.24
N LYS A 385 -35.07 2.26 -15.43
CA LYS A 385 -35.32 0.81 -15.50
C LYS A 385 -35.07 0.09 -14.18
N GLY A 386 -34.61 0.80 -13.16
CA GLY A 386 -34.23 0.20 -11.88
C GLY A 386 -32.86 -0.48 -11.90
N GLU A 387 -32.00 -0.16 -12.87
CA GLU A 387 -30.61 -0.60 -12.85
C GLU A 387 -29.82 0.24 -11.84
N LEU A 388 -28.97 -0.42 -11.05
CA LEU A 388 -28.14 0.27 -10.07
C LEU A 388 -27.08 1.12 -10.77
N LEU A 389 -26.95 2.38 -10.35
CA LEU A 389 -25.92 3.31 -10.82
C LEU A 389 -24.66 3.27 -9.94
N CYS A 390 -24.46 2.14 -9.26
CA CYS A 390 -23.38 1.87 -8.32
C CYS A 390 -22.92 0.41 -8.54
N SER A 391 -21.79 0.00 -7.96
CA SER A 391 -21.25 -1.35 -8.13
C SER A 391 -22.18 -2.40 -7.51
N HIS A 392 -22.33 -3.53 -8.21
CA HIS A 392 -23.29 -4.57 -7.84
C HIS A 392 -22.85 -5.95 -8.34
N THR A 393 -23.55 -7.00 -7.90
CA THR A 393 -23.39 -8.33 -8.48
C THR A 393 -24.27 -8.49 -9.74
N LYS A 394 -23.72 -9.09 -10.78
CA LYS A 394 -24.45 -9.56 -11.96
C LYS A 394 -25.12 -10.89 -11.60
N ASN A 395 -26.42 -10.90 -11.32
CA ASN A 395 -27.21 -12.14 -11.23
C ASN A 395 -28.30 -12.14 -12.30
N ASN A 396 -28.35 -13.21 -13.10
CA ASN A 396 -29.26 -13.35 -14.25
C ASN A 396 -30.70 -13.71 -13.85
N ASP A 397 -30.95 -14.00 -12.56
CA ASP A 397 -32.20 -14.63 -12.10
C ASP A 397 -33.09 -13.69 -11.28
N GLY A 398 -32.91 -12.37 -11.42
CA GLY A 398 -33.78 -11.37 -10.79
C GLY A 398 -33.59 -11.17 -9.27
N CYS A 399 -32.57 -11.78 -8.67
CA CYS A 399 -32.18 -11.55 -7.27
C CYS A 399 -31.35 -10.26 -7.14
N LEU A 400 -31.70 -9.40 -6.18
CA LEU A 400 -30.94 -8.19 -5.83
C LEU A 400 -30.09 -8.45 -4.58
N GLU A 401 -28.79 -8.65 -4.76
CA GLU A 401 -27.83 -8.73 -3.65
C GLU A 401 -27.35 -7.33 -3.22
N LEU A 402 -27.22 -7.13 -1.91
CA LEU A 402 -26.97 -5.80 -1.34
C LEU A 402 -25.57 -5.61 -0.79
N TRP A 403 -24.80 -6.67 -0.54
CA TRP A 403 -23.50 -6.52 0.13
C TRP A 403 -22.49 -5.65 -0.64
N VAL A 404 -22.40 -5.77 -1.97
CA VAL A 404 -21.53 -4.91 -2.80
C VAL A 404 -21.96 -3.45 -2.74
N PRO A 405 -23.22 -3.08 -3.08
CA PRO A 405 -23.62 -1.68 -3.08
C PRO A 405 -23.65 -1.07 -1.67
N ILE A 406 -23.91 -1.83 -0.61
CA ILE A 406 -23.86 -1.33 0.78
C ILE A 406 -22.41 -1.05 1.21
N LEU A 407 -21.46 -1.92 0.90
CA LEU A 407 -20.04 -1.69 1.20
C LEU A 407 -19.49 -0.51 0.40
N GLU A 408 -19.79 -0.43 -0.89
CA GLU A 408 -19.42 0.71 -1.74
C GLU A 408 -20.04 2.00 -1.21
N LYS A 409 -21.34 2.02 -0.88
CA LYS A 409 -22.00 3.20 -0.32
C LYS A 409 -21.36 3.66 0.99
N ALA A 410 -21.03 2.73 1.89
CA ALA A 410 -20.34 3.09 3.14
C ALA A 410 -18.95 3.68 2.87
N TYR A 411 -18.21 3.12 1.91
CA TYR A 411 -16.91 3.65 1.54
C TYR A 411 -17.03 5.03 0.87
N MET A 412 -17.95 5.20 -0.08
CA MET A 412 -18.21 6.48 -0.74
C MET A 412 -18.70 7.54 0.26
N LYS A 413 -19.47 7.14 1.28
CA LYS A 413 -19.84 8.02 2.39
C LYS A 413 -18.61 8.51 3.15
N LEU A 414 -17.65 7.65 3.49
CA LEU A 414 -16.37 8.09 4.09
C LEU A 414 -15.58 9.03 3.17
N CYS A 415 -15.66 8.83 1.86
CA CYS A 415 -14.91 9.60 0.87
C CYS A 415 -15.56 10.91 0.41
N GLY A 416 -16.78 11.26 0.85
CA GLY A 416 -17.44 12.52 0.45
C GLY A 416 -18.59 12.39 -0.55
N GLY A 417 -18.87 11.18 -1.03
CA GLY A 417 -19.92 10.89 -1.99
C GLY A 417 -19.43 10.02 -3.16
N TYR A 418 -20.31 9.80 -4.13
CA TYR A 418 -20.01 9.03 -5.33
C TYR A 418 -19.22 9.82 -6.40
N ASP A 419 -19.12 11.15 -6.26
CA ASP A 419 -18.21 12.01 -7.03
C ASP A 419 -16.74 11.80 -6.62
N PHE A 420 -16.31 10.54 -6.70
CA PHE A 420 -15.02 10.07 -6.22
C PHE A 420 -14.02 10.08 -7.38
N PRO A 421 -12.86 10.75 -7.24
CA PRO A 421 -11.88 10.87 -8.33
C PRO A 421 -11.04 9.60 -8.56
N GLY A 422 -11.23 8.57 -7.73
CA GLY A 422 -10.39 7.38 -7.66
C GLY A 422 -9.34 7.45 -6.55
N SER A 423 -8.70 6.31 -6.28
CA SER A 423 -7.76 6.15 -5.17
C SER A 423 -6.67 5.11 -5.51
N ASN A 424 -5.83 4.82 -4.52
CA ASN A 424 -4.79 3.82 -4.56
C ASN A 424 -5.28 2.52 -3.91
N SER A 425 -5.04 1.38 -4.58
CA SER A 425 -5.44 0.05 -4.09
C SER A 425 -4.90 -0.31 -2.72
N GLY A 426 -3.68 0.11 -2.36
CA GLY A 426 -3.12 -0.12 -1.03
C GLY A 426 -3.96 0.52 0.08
N VAL A 427 -4.44 1.76 -0.15
CA VAL A 427 -5.29 2.49 0.81
C VAL A 427 -6.68 1.87 0.87
N ASP A 428 -7.25 1.55 -0.29
CA ASP A 428 -8.62 1.03 -0.38
C ASP A 428 -8.73 -0.38 0.23
N LEU A 429 -7.78 -1.27 -0.05
CA LEU A 429 -7.75 -2.58 0.59
C LEU A 429 -7.40 -2.47 2.08
N PHE A 430 -6.57 -1.51 2.51
CA PHE A 430 -6.32 -1.29 3.94
C PHE A 430 -7.62 -0.89 4.63
N CYS A 431 -8.41 -0.02 4.01
CA CYS A 431 -9.73 0.37 4.50
C CYS A 431 -10.67 -0.83 4.67
N LEU A 432 -10.66 -1.77 3.73
CA LEU A 432 -11.48 -2.98 3.81
C LEU A 432 -11.00 -3.99 4.84
N THR A 433 -9.68 -4.18 4.99
CA THR A 433 -9.12 -5.37 5.64
C THR A 433 -8.33 -5.08 6.92
N GLY A 434 -7.80 -3.87 7.07
CA GLY A 434 -6.80 -3.52 8.08
C GLY A 434 -5.44 -4.19 7.89
N TRP A 435 -5.20 -4.84 6.73
CA TRP A 435 -3.92 -5.49 6.43
C TRP A 435 -2.88 -4.47 5.97
N ILE A 436 -1.61 -4.69 6.30
CA ILE A 436 -0.55 -3.69 6.14
C ILE A 436 -0.18 -3.54 4.66
N PRO A 437 -0.35 -2.36 4.03
CA PRO A 437 -0.07 -2.17 2.62
C PRO A 437 1.42 -1.95 2.34
N GLU A 438 1.88 -2.45 1.20
CA GLU A 438 3.19 -2.21 0.59
C GLU A 438 3.00 -2.00 -0.92
N SER A 439 3.73 -1.03 -1.49
CA SER A 439 3.87 -0.89 -2.94
C SER A 439 5.20 -1.53 -3.37
N ILE A 440 5.15 -2.56 -4.20
CA ILE A 440 6.35 -3.13 -4.81
C ILE A 440 6.72 -2.28 -6.01
N ILE A 441 7.86 -1.61 -5.91
CA ILE A 441 8.43 -0.78 -6.98
C ILE A 441 9.40 -1.65 -7.78
N LEU A 442 9.10 -1.89 -9.06
CA LEU A 442 9.96 -2.65 -9.95
C LEU A 442 11.02 -1.74 -10.60
N PRO A 443 12.25 -2.23 -10.85
CA PRO A 443 13.27 -1.45 -11.53
C PRO A 443 12.93 -1.26 -13.01
N GLU A 444 13.23 -0.08 -13.56
CA GLU A 444 13.11 0.17 -15.01
C GLU A 444 14.13 -0.65 -15.80
N ASN A 445 15.34 -0.80 -15.25
CA ASN A 445 16.40 -1.63 -15.81
C ASN A 445 16.76 -2.75 -14.83
N PRO A 446 16.55 -4.03 -15.19
CA PRO A 446 16.89 -5.17 -14.32
C PRO A 446 18.36 -5.25 -13.90
N ASN A 447 19.27 -4.63 -14.66
CA ASN A 447 20.70 -4.60 -14.36
C ASN A 447 21.12 -3.42 -13.46
N ASP A 448 20.22 -2.47 -13.21
CA ASP A 448 20.46 -1.27 -12.43
C ASP A 448 19.29 -1.08 -11.43
N VAL A 449 19.34 -1.87 -10.36
CA VAL A 449 18.30 -1.90 -9.32
C VAL A 449 18.69 -0.97 -8.20
N ARG A 450 17.85 0.02 -7.90
CA ARG A 450 18.01 0.93 -6.77
C ARG A 450 17.54 0.28 -5.46
N ASP A 451 18.03 0.76 -4.32
CA ASP A 451 17.81 0.12 -3.02
C ASP A 451 16.33 0.01 -2.61
N PHE A 452 15.49 0.94 -3.07
CA PHE A 452 14.04 0.92 -2.80
C PHE A 452 13.25 0.11 -3.84
N GLU A 453 13.90 -0.41 -4.87
CA GLU A 453 13.29 -1.23 -5.92
C GLU A 453 13.45 -2.71 -5.60
N THR A 454 12.47 -3.51 -6.01
CA THR A 454 12.46 -4.96 -5.85
C THR A 454 12.69 -5.61 -7.20
N PRO A 455 13.76 -6.41 -7.39
CA PRO A 455 13.96 -7.19 -8.61
C PRO A 455 12.75 -8.08 -8.91
N ALA A 456 12.42 -8.24 -10.19
CA ALA A 456 11.21 -8.97 -10.62
C ALA A 456 11.14 -10.41 -10.08
N GLU A 457 12.25 -11.13 -10.05
CA GLU A 457 12.30 -12.50 -9.50
C GLU A 457 12.04 -12.52 -7.98
N ARG A 458 12.61 -11.56 -7.25
CA ARG A 458 12.36 -11.40 -5.81
C ARG A 458 10.90 -11.04 -5.54
N ALA A 459 10.32 -10.14 -6.36
CA ALA A 459 8.92 -9.77 -6.27
C ALA A 459 8.01 -10.99 -6.49
N TRP A 460 8.30 -11.82 -7.50
CA TRP A 460 7.57 -13.07 -7.74
C TRP A 460 7.65 -14.00 -6.53
N ASP A 461 8.84 -14.28 -6.02
CA ASP A 461 9.02 -15.22 -4.92
C ASP A 461 8.36 -14.73 -3.63
N ARG A 462 8.45 -13.42 -3.33
CA ARG A 462 7.74 -12.80 -2.21
C ARG A 462 6.24 -13.00 -2.34
N LEU A 463 5.69 -12.63 -3.49
CA LEU A 463 4.26 -12.66 -3.76
C LEU A 463 3.71 -14.10 -3.78
N TYR A 464 4.37 -15.01 -4.49
CA TYR A 464 3.94 -16.40 -4.64
C TYR A 464 3.98 -17.16 -3.31
N ASN A 465 5.07 -17.02 -2.54
CA ASN A 465 5.19 -17.70 -1.26
C ASN A 465 4.13 -17.17 -0.28
N ALA A 466 3.99 -15.85 -0.14
CA ALA A 466 3.00 -15.26 0.74
C ALA A 466 1.56 -15.65 0.35
N TYR A 467 1.23 -15.64 -0.94
CA TYR A 467 -0.06 -16.10 -1.44
C TYR A 467 -0.31 -17.58 -1.08
N SER A 468 0.70 -18.44 -1.20
CA SER A 468 0.61 -19.87 -0.85
C SER A 468 0.35 -20.14 0.64
N PHE A 469 0.65 -19.18 1.51
CA PHE A 469 0.33 -19.22 2.95
C PHE A 469 -0.91 -18.39 3.31
N GLY A 470 -1.56 -17.76 2.32
CA GLY A 470 -2.67 -16.82 2.50
C GLY A 470 -2.26 -15.54 3.22
N ASP A 471 -0.96 -15.25 3.28
CA ASP A 471 -0.34 -14.19 4.07
C ASP A 471 -0.38 -12.82 3.38
N CYS A 472 -0.77 -12.79 2.10
CA CYS A 472 -0.93 -11.55 1.36
C CYS A 472 -2.17 -11.51 0.47
N LEU A 473 -2.64 -10.31 0.20
CA LEU A 473 -3.60 -9.95 -0.85
C LEU A 473 -2.89 -9.02 -1.85
N ALA A 474 -3.24 -9.06 -3.13
CA ALA A 474 -2.54 -8.24 -4.12
C ALA A 474 -3.44 -7.66 -5.20
N THR A 475 -3.14 -6.42 -5.60
CA THR A 475 -3.67 -5.78 -6.81
C THR A 475 -2.53 -5.41 -7.73
N VAL A 476 -2.84 -5.33 -9.02
CA VAL A 476 -1.93 -4.80 -10.03
C VAL A 476 -2.64 -3.73 -10.84
N SER A 477 -1.91 -2.76 -11.36
CA SER A 477 -2.51 -1.68 -12.15
C SER A 477 -1.62 -1.30 -13.32
N THR A 478 -2.26 -0.80 -14.38
CA THR A 478 -1.53 -0.24 -15.52
C THR A 478 -0.88 1.08 -15.12
N SER A 479 0.36 1.28 -15.54
CA SER A 479 1.03 2.57 -15.38
C SER A 479 0.38 3.62 -16.28
N LYS A 480 0.25 4.85 -15.77
CA LYS A 480 -0.17 6.02 -16.57
C LYS A 480 0.85 6.38 -17.66
N ALA A 481 2.08 5.88 -17.57
CA ALA A 481 3.12 6.08 -18.58
C ALA A 481 2.88 5.26 -19.86
N LEU A 482 2.05 4.21 -19.80
CA LEU A 482 1.70 3.44 -21.00
C LEU A 482 0.68 4.20 -21.85
N THR A 483 0.91 4.26 -23.16
CA THR A 483 -0.03 4.90 -24.09
C THR A 483 -1.33 4.11 -24.18
N GLU A 484 -2.45 4.81 -24.27
CA GLU A 484 -3.78 4.19 -24.41
C GLU A 484 -3.84 3.22 -25.60
N GLU A 485 -3.19 3.56 -26.71
CA GLU A 485 -3.11 2.69 -27.89
C GLU A 485 -2.45 1.35 -27.59
N LYS A 486 -1.34 1.35 -26.84
CA LYS A 486 -0.59 0.12 -26.51
C LYS A 486 -1.43 -0.78 -25.60
N VAL A 487 -2.07 -0.18 -24.60
CA VAL A 487 -2.88 -0.88 -23.60
C VAL A 487 -4.19 -1.41 -24.22
N LYS A 488 -4.85 -0.63 -25.09
CA LYS A 488 -6.06 -1.03 -25.80
C LYS A 488 -5.83 -2.13 -26.83
N LYS A 489 -4.65 -2.18 -27.48
CA LYS A 489 -4.29 -3.26 -28.41
C LYS A 489 -4.31 -4.63 -27.74
N VAL A 490 -3.83 -4.71 -26.50
CA VAL A 490 -3.88 -5.92 -25.67
C VAL A 490 -5.15 -6.03 -24.84
N GLY A 491 -6.05 -5.06 -25.00
CA GLY A 491 -7.37 -4.92 -24.38
C GLY A 491 -7.36 -4.71 -22.86
N LEU A 492 -6.32 -4.08 -22.33
CA LEU A 492 -6.30 -3.55 -20.98
C LEU A 492 -6.83 -2.09 -20.97
N PHE A 493 -6.88 -1.47 -19.79
CA PHE A 493 -7.25 -0.07 -19.60
C PHE A 493 -6.18 0.69 -18.82
N THR A 494 -5.89 1.94 -19.18
CA THR A 494 -4.90 2.80 -18.51
C THR A 494 -5.41 3.31 -17.16
N GLY A 495 -4.52 3.43 -16.18
CA GLY A 495 -4.87 3.94 -14.84
C GLY A 495 -5.93 3.12 -14.11
N HIS A 496 -6.00 1.81 -14.39
CA HIS A 496 -7.05 0.92 -13.88
C HIS A 496 -6.47 -0.18 -12.99
N ALA A 497 -7.17 -0.50 -11.92
CA ALA A 497 -6.79 -1.54 -10.96
C ALA A 497 -7.42 -2.89 -11.32
N TYR A 498 -6.62 -3.94 -11.22
CA TYR A 498 -6.99 -5.33 -11.43
C TYR A 498 -6.74 -6.13 -10.15
N ALA A 499 -7.69 -6.99 -9.80
CA ALA A 499 -7.59 -7.88 -8.66
C ALA A 499 -6.75 -9.11 -9.01
N VAL A 500 -5.75 -9.46 -8.18
CA VAL A 500 -5.04 -10.74 -8.30
C VAL A 500 -5.82 -11.79 -7.53
N LEU A 501 -6.50 -12.69 -8.24
CA LEU A 501 -7.31 -13.75 -7.65
C LEU A 501 -6.49 -14.99 -7.32
N LYS A 502 -5.60 -15.39 -8.23
CA LYS A 502 -4.73 -16.57 -8.06
C LYS A 502 -3.32 -16.34 -8.56
N ILE A 503 -2.37 -17.00 -7.92
CA ILE A 503 -0.96 -16.98 -8.30
C ILE A 503 -0.49 -18.43 -8.39
N VAL A 504 -0.03 -18.82 -9.56
CA VAL A 504 0.33 -20.19 -9.88
C VAL A 504 1.75 -20.24 -10.41
N TRP A 505 2.52 -21.15 -9.83
CA TRP A 505 3.79 -21.58 -10.39
C TRP A 505 3.63 -23.03 -10.80
N ALA A 506 3.57 -23.26 -12.11
CA ALA A 506 3.32 -24.57 -12.68
C ALA A 506 4.61 -25.43 -12.69
N SER A 507 4.43 -26.74 -12.74
CA SER A 507 5.52 -27.73 -12.78
C SER A 507 6.50 -27.55 -13.95
N ASN A 508 6.03 -27.02 -15.08
CA ASN A 508 6.86 -26.69 -16.24
C ASN A 508 7.64 -25.36 -16.08
N GLY A 509 7.61 -24.74 -14.91
CA GLY A 509 8.27 -23.46 -14.62
C GLY A 509 7.46 -22.22 -14.97
N THR A 510 6.27 -22.36 -15.59
CA THR A 510 5.45 -21.21 -15.99
C THR A 510 4.88 -20.49 -14.76
N LYS A 511 5.07 -19.16 -14.74
CA LYS A 511 4.58 -18.24 -13.72
C LYS A 511 3.31 -17.53 -14.23
N LEU A 512 2.17 -17.84 -13.63
CA LEU A 512 0.85 -17.33 -14.05
C LEU A 512 0.12 -16.63 -12.91
N LEU A 513 -0.67 -15.61 -13.28
CA LEU A 513 -1.62 -14.97 -12.39
C LEU A 513 -3.00 -14.99 -13.03
N GLN A 514 -4.02 -15.27 -12.22
CA GLN A 514 -5.42 -15.06 -12.58
C GLN A 514 -5.83 -13.67 -12.09
N LEU A 515 -6.19 -12.81 -13.02
CA LEU A 515 -6.58 -11.43 -12.76
C LEU A 515 -8.08 -11.25 -12.99
N LYS A 516 -8.69 -10.32 -12.26
CA LYS A 516 -10.07 -9.88 -12.45
C LYS A 516 -10.12 -8.39 -12.74
N ASN A 517 -10.72 -8.04 -13.86
CA ASN A 517 -11.12 -6.68 -14.19
C ASN A 517 -12.42 -6.34 -13.44
N PRO A 518 -12.44 -5.33 -12.55
CA PRO A 518 -13.65 -4.88 -11.85
C PRO A 518 -14.83 -4.51 -12.78
N TRP A 519 -14.57 -4.01 -13.99
CA TRP A 519 -15.63 -3.72 -14.99
C TRP A 519 -16.29 -4.97 -15.56
N ALA A 520 -15.81 -6.16 -15.18
CA ALA A 520 -16.31 -7.45 -15.61
C ALA A 520 -16.38 -7.55 -17.15
N SER A 521 -15.24 -7.21 -17.78
CA SER A 521 -14.98 -7.34 -19.21
C SER A 521 -13.62 -8.00 -19.45
N LYS A 522 -13.63 -9.12 -20.19
CA LYS A 522 -12.48 -9.91 -20.61
C LYS A 522 -11.76 -9.19 -21.73
N GLY A 523 -10.88 -8.30 -21.33
CA GLY A 523 -10.14 -7.47 -22.25
C GLY A 523 -8.82 -8.07 -22.74
N TRP A 524 -8.18 -8.94 -21.96
CA TRP A 524 -6.83 -9.44 -22.28
C TRP A 524 -6.79 -10.28 -23.56
N LYS A 525 -5.93 -9.88 -24.50
CA LYS A 525 -5.73 -10.54 -25.82
C LYS A 525 -4.33 -11.14 -26.02
N GLY A 526 -3.45 -11.04 -25.02
CA GLY A 526 -2.09 -11.56 -25.12
C GLY A 526 -2.01 -13.05 -24.76
N ARG A 527 -0.80 -13.48 -24.38
CA ARG A 527 -0.53 -14.88 -24.01
C ARG A 527 -1.39 -15.31 -22.83
N PHE A 528 -1.86 -16.55 -22.86
CA PHE A 528 -2.78 -17.13 -21.87
C PHE A 528 -4.15 -16.41 -21.78
N SER A 529 -4.51 -15.61 -22.79
CA SER A 529 -5.88 -15.10 -22.92
C SER A 529 -6.88 -16.23 -23.21
N ALA A 530 -8.17 -15.92 -23.11
CA ALA A 530 -9.27 -16.85 -23.41
C ALA A 530 -9.21 -17.44 -24.83
N HIS A 531 -8.62 -16.70 -25.78
CA HIS A 531 -8.56 -17.08 -27.19
C HIS A 531 -7.18 -17.65 -27.59
N ASP A 532 -6.24 -17.74 -26.66
CA ASP A 532 -4.89 -18.27 -26.93
C ASP A 532 -4.85 -19.79 -26.82
N THR A 533 -5.26 -20.47 -27.89
CA THR A 533 -5.25 -21.94 -27.95
C THR A 533 -3.84 -22.54 -27.95
N GLN A 534 -2.82 -21.75 -28.28
CA GLN A 534 -1.44 -22.24 -28.34
C GLN A 534 -0.85 -22.39 -26.94
N SER A 535 -0.97 -21.38 -26.09
CA SER A 535 -0.47 -21.47 -24.71
C SER A 535 -1.32 -22.41 -23.84
N TRP A 536 -2.58 -22.64 -24.22
CA TRP A 536 -3.49 -23.60 -23.57
C TRP A 536 -3.55 -24.97 -24.24
N SER A 537 -2.55 -25.32 -25.06
CA SER A 537 -2.56 -26.55 -25.86
C SER A 537 -2.36 -27.85 -25.08
N ASP A 538 -1.74 -27.80 -23.89
CA ASP A 538 -1.50 -28.97 -23.03
C ASP A 538 -2.63 -29.16 -22.00
N PRO A 539 -3.48 -30.20 -22.12
CA PRO A 539 -4.56 -30.44 -21.16
C PRO A 539 -4.07 -30.74 -19.73
N ALA A 540 -2.89 -31.33 -19.57
CA ALA A 540 -2.33 -31.62 -18.25
C ALA A 540 -1.95 -30.32 -17.53
N PHE A 541 -1.33 -29.39 -18.25
CA PHE A 541 -1.04 -28.04 -17.78
C PHE A 541 -2.32 -27.26 -17.46
N CYS A 542 -3.32 -27.27 -18.35
CA CYS A 542 -4.61 -26.62 -18.11
C CYS A 542 -5.27 -27.14 -16.81
N LYS A 543 -5.27 -28.46 -16.61
CA LYS A 543 -5.78 -29.08 -15.39
C LYS A 543 -4.95 -28.70 -14.16
N GLU A 544 -3.62 -28.62 -14.27
CA GLU A 544 -2.74 -28.23 -13.16
C GLU A 544 -3.07 -26.82 -12.67
N VAL A 545 -3.24 -25.87 -13.59
CA VAL A 545 -3.48 -24.46 -13.24
C VAL A 545 -4.96 -24.15 -12.96
N GLY A 546 -5.85 -25.13 -13.21
CA GLY A 546 -7.29 -24.97 -13.06
C GLY A 546 -7.92 -24.11 -14.16
N TYR A 547 -7.34 -24.13 -15.37
CA TYR A 547 -7.91 -23.51 -16.56
C TYR A 547 -8.96 -24.45 -17.16
N ASP A 548 -10.20 -23.97 -17.23
CA ASP A 548 -11.33 -24.67 -17.84
C ASP A 548 -11.81 -23.84 -19.04
N ILE A 549 -11.56 -24.36 -20.25
CA ILE A 549 -11.87 -23.67 -21.51
C ILE A 549 -13.38 -23.46 -21.72
N ASP A 550 -14.21 -24.39 -21.24
CA ASP A 550 -15.66 -24.34 -21.41
C ASP A 550 -16.26 -23.25 -20.52
N SER A 551 -15.73 -23.09 -19.30
CA SER A 551 -16.10 -22.00 -18.40
C SER A 551 -15.74 -20.62 -18.97
N VAL A 552 -14.61 -20.53 -19.68
CA VAL A 552 -14.06 -19.27 -20.17
C VAL A 552 -14.82 -18.73 -21.38
N ALA A 553 -15.30 -19.61 -22.26
CA ALA A 553 -16.05 -19.23 -23.46
C ALA A 553 -17.48 -18.76 -23.17
N THR A 554 -18.06 -19.17 -22.04
CA THR A 554 -19.52 -19.05 -21.81
C THR A 554 -19.92 -17.71 -21.16
N TYR A 555 -19.09 -17.13 -20.28
CA TYR A 555 -19.44 -15.91 -19.54
C TYR A 555 -18.30 -14.90 -19.45
N ASP A 556 -18.58 -13.62 -19.74
CA ASP A 556 -17.65 -12.52 -19.47
C ASP A 556 -17.81 -11.98 -18.04
N ASP A 557 -17.07 -12.62 -17.13
CA ASP A 557 -16.88 -12.20 -15.74
C ASP A 557 -15.69 -11.23 -15.57
N GLY A 558 -14.96 -10.91 -16.65
CA GLY A 558 -13.72 -10.13 -16.61
C GLY A 558 -12.53 -10.83 -15.96
N VAL A 559 -12.58 -12.16 -15.77
CA VAL A 559 -11.44 -12.96 -15.31
C VAL A 559 -10.59 -13.40 -16.50
N PHE A 560 -9.28 -13.26 -16.38
CA PHE A 560 -8.33 -13.74 -17.38
C PHE A 560 -7.01 -14.14 -16.72
N TRP A 561 -6.23 -14.95 -17.43
CA TRP A 561 -4.89 -15.34 -17.01
C TRP A 561 -3.84 -14.53 -17.75
N MET A 562 -2.72 -14.27 -17.09
CA MET A 562 -1.59 -13.54 -17.65
C MET A 562 -0.28 -14.15 -17.15
N SER A 563 0.75 -14.16 -18.01
CA SER A 563 2.10 -14.55 -17.60
C SER A 563 2.74 -13.47 -16.72
N TRP A 564 3.64 -13.87 -15.82
CA TRP A 564 4.41 -12.90 -15.03
C TRP A 564 5.17 -11.91 -15.92
N ASP A 565 5.74 -12.38 -17.02
CA ASP A 565 6.48 -11.53 -17.97
C ASP A 565 5.59 -10.44 -18.60
N ASP A 566 4.37 -10.81 -19.02
CA ASP A 566 3.41 -9.84 -19.56
C ASP A 566 2.91 -8.88 -18.47
N LEU A 567 2.77 -9.36 -17.23
CA LEU A 567 2.40 -8.51 -16.10
C LEU A 567 3.46 -7.43 -15.85
N LEU A 568 4.75 -7.78 -15.87
CA LEU A 568 5.84 -6.80 -15.74
C LEU A 568 5.81 -5.74 -16.86
N LEU A 569 5.39 -6.13 -18.06
CA LEU A 569 5.33 -5.24 -19.23
C LEU A 569 4.14 -4.27 -19.20
N TYR A 570 2.98 -4.71 -18.72
CA TYR A 570 1.73 -3.95 -18.82
C TYR A 570 1.15 -3.48 -17.48
N LEU A 571 1.48 -4.14 -16.38
CA LEU A 571 0.85 -4.01 -15.05
C LEU A 571 1.91 -3.91 -13.92
N CYS A 572 2.91 -3.06 -14.11
CA CYS A 572 4.08 -2.96 -13.23
C CYS A 572 3.83 -2.34 -11.83
N ASN A 573 2.66 -1.74 -11.60
CA ASN A 573 2.32 -1.18 -10.30
C ASN A 573 1.62 -2.24 -9.44
N ILE A 574 2.38 -2.89 -8.54
CA ILE A 574 1.90 -3.97 -7.68
C ILE A 574 1.72 -3.45 -6.25
N HIS A 575 0.50 -3.56 -5.71
CA HIS A 575 0.23 -3.29 -4.29
C HIS A 575 -0.08 -4.60 -3.59
N VAL A 576 0.65 -4.88 -2.51
CA VAL A 576 0.50 -6.07 -1.68
C VAL A 576 0.04 -5.64 -0.30
N LEU A 577 -0.91 -6.36 0.28
CA LEU A 577 -1.30 -6.19 1.66
C LEU A 577 -0.91 -7.42 2.45
N TRP A 578 -0.21 -7.20 3.55
CA TRP A 578 0.34 -8.22 4.41
C TRP A 578 -0.54 -8.45 5.62
N ARG A 579 -0.77 -9.72 5.93
CA ARG A 579 -1.48 -10.11 7.14
C ARG A 579 -0.75 -9.54 8.36
N PRO A 580 -1.40 -8.75 9.24
CA PRO A 580 -0.74 -8.13 10.40
C PRO A 580 -0.08 -9.13 11.35
N GLY A 581 -0.60 -10.36 11.43
CA GLY A 581 -0.04 -11.44 12.25
C GLY A 581 1.40 -11.83 11.88
N LEU A 582 1.89 -11.49 10.69
CA LEU A 582 3.28 -11.74 10.29
C LEU A 582 4.31 -10.88 11.03
N PHE A 583 3.88 -9.75 11.62
CA PHE A 583 4.76 -8.76 12.24
C PHE A 583 4.62 -8.73 13.76
N ARG A 584 3.86 -9.66 14.34
CA ARG A 584 3.79 -9.84 15.79
C ARG A 584 5.01 -10.67 16.20
N VAL A 585 5.97 -9.99 16.85
CA VAL A 585 7.18 -10.59 17.45
C VAL A 585 6.81 -11.37 18.70
#